data_AF-A0A166WSZ5-F1
#
_entry.id   AF-A0A166WSZ5-F1
#
_cell.length_a   1.000
_cell.length_b   1.000
_cell.length_c   1.000
_cell.angle_alpha   90.00
_cell.angle_beta   90.00
_cell.angle_gamma   90.00
#
_symmetry.space_group_name_H-M   'P 1'
#
loop_
_entity.id
_entity.type
_entity.pdbx_description
1 polymer ?
#
loop_
_entity_poly.entity_id
_entity_poly.type
_entity_poly.pdbx_seq_one_letter_code
_entity_poly.pdbx_strand_id
1 'polypeptide(L)'
;MVMTAAIEKQLSTNAARMLYTLRDANWEVLVVEQDFSDWDLYQKWEIASARENKGFVLVLWFFKHEGKFDGMDRVIVSGIGDKKPSAYDTSTVLDLDGNQFDKLLDTFMDALHSLRIAS
;
A
#
# COMPACT_ATOMS: atom_id res chain seq x y z
N MET A 1 5.85 -10.77 14.35
CA MET A 1 4.93 -11.56 13.50
C MET A 1 3.52 -11.24 13.98
N VAL A 2 2.82 -10.33 13.30
CA VAL A 2 1.44 -9.98 13.68
C VAL A 2 0.50 -10.81 12.82
N MET A 3 -0.34 -11.62 13.47
CA MET A 3 -1.34 -12.44 12.80
C MET A 3 -2.34 -11.53 12.07
N THR A 4 -2.58 -11.81 10.80
CA THR A 4 -3.39 -11.04 9.84
C THR A 4 -4.77 -10.59 10.34
N ALA A 5 -5.41 -11.36 11.22
CA ALA A 5 -6.70 -11.00 11.83
C ALA A 5 -6.63 -9.87 12.88
N ALA A 6 -5.46 -9.60 13.45
CA ALA A 6 -5.27 -8.51 14.42
C ALA A 6 -5.09 -7.15 13.73
N ILE A 7 -4.52 -7.14 12.52
CA ILE A 7 -4.27 -5.93 11.71
C ILE A 7 -5.59 -5.27 11.31
N GLU A 8 -6.57 -6.06 10.84
CA GLU A 8 -7.86 -5.55 10.33
C GLU A 8 -8.62 -4.66 11.33
N LYS A 9 -8.50 -4.94 12.63
CA LYS A 9 -9.20 -4.18 13.68
C LYS A 9 -8.56 -2.81 13.97
N GLN A 10 -7.37 -2.56 13.44
CA GLN A 10 -6.56 -1.37 13.69
C GLN A 10 -6.41 -0.49 12.44
N LEU A 11 -6.95 -0.93 11.29
CA LEU A 11 -6.86 -0.18 10.04
C LEU A 11 -8.00 0.82 9.91
N SER A 12 -7.70 1.97 9.29
CA SER A 12 -8.70 2.89 8.76
C SER A 12 -9.60 2.20 7.73
N THR A 13 -10.77 2.80 7.44
CA THR A 13 -11.74 2.20 6.50
C THR A 13 -11.10 1.95 5.14
N ASN A 14 -10.33 2.91 4.62
CA ASN A 14 -9.69 2.80 3.31
C ASN A 14 -8.52 1.82 3.31
N ALA A 15 -7.72 1.78 4.37
CA ALA A 15 -6.66 0.79 4.52
C ALA A 15 -7.24 -0.63 4.59
N ALA A 16 -8.33 -0.84 5.34
CA ALA A 16 -9.01 -2.14 5.38
C ALA A 16 -9.50 -2.57 3.99
N ARG A 17 -10.10 -1.66 3.20
CA ARG A 17 -10.49 -1.95 1.81
C ARG A 17 -9.30 -2.36 0.95
N MET A 18 -8.21 -1.60 1.01
CA MET A 18 -6.99 -1.92 0.27
C MET A 18 -6.42 -3.29 0.63
N LEU A 19 -6.43 -3.65 1.91
CA LEU A 19 -6.02 -4.97 2.39
C LEU A 19 -6.88 -6.09 1.77
N TYR A 20 -8.19 -5.93 1.73
CA TYR A 20 -9.08 -6.91 1.10
C TYR A 20 -8.81 -7.02 -0.40
N THR A 21 -8.69 -5.90 -1.12
CA THR A 21 -8.42 -5.91 -2.55
C THR A 21 -7.06 -6.54 -2.89
N LEU A 22 -6.02 -6.29 -2.09
CA LEU A 22 -4.71 -6.94 -2.23
C LEU A 22 -4.85 -8.46 -2.14
N ARG A 23 -5.58 -8.95 -1.13
CA ARG A 23 -5.78 -10.39 -0.92
C ARG A 23 -6.56 -11.03 -2.07
N ASP A 24 -7.63 -10.39 -2.53
CA ASP A 24 -8.42 -10.85 -3.68
C ASP A 24 -7.57 -10.92 -4.96
N ALA A 25 -6.59 -10.01 -5.09
CA ALA A 25 -5.61 -10.00 -6.18
C ALA A 25 -4.38 -10.89 -5.95
N ASN A 26 -4.39 -11.78 -4.95
CA ASN A 26 -3.32 -12.71 -4.60
C ASN A 26 -2.02 -12.03 -4.14
N TRP A 27 -2.15 -10.95 -3.38
CA TRP A 27 -1.07 -10.35 -2.61
C TRP A 27 -1.24 -10.67 -1.12
N GLU A 28 -0.15 -11.04 -0.48
CA GLU A 28 -0.07 -11.28 0.96
C GLU A 28 0.63 -10.09 1.63
N VAL A 29 0.02 -9.53 2.66
CA VAL A 29 0.67 -8.49 3.49
C VAL A 29 1.49 -9.19 4.57
N LEU A 30 2.81 -9.04 4.50
CA LEU A 30 3.78 -9.68 5.39
C LEU A 30 4.03 -8.87 6.65
N VAL A 31 4.16 -7.55 6.48
CA VAL A 31 4.55 -6.60 7.53
C VAL A 31 3.70 -5.36 7.41
N VAL A 32 3.27 -4.83 8.55
CA VAL A 32 2.65 -3.52 8.69
C VAL A 32 3.38 -2.77 9.78
N GLU A 33 3.97 -1.64 9.42
CA GLU A 33 4.60 -0.69 10.32
C GLU A 33 3.75 0.59 10.38
N GLN A 34 3.54 1.14 11.57
CA GLN A 34 2.70 2.33 11.81
C GLN A 34 3.37 3.37 12.73
N ASP A 35 4.42 2.98 13.46
CA ASP A 35 5.12 3.84 14.40
C ASP A 35 6.26 4.59 13.69
N PHE A 36 5.94 5.74 13.11
CA PHE A 36 6.92 6.61 12.47
C PHE A 36 7.04 7.94 13.22
N SER A 37 8.26 8.46 13.27
CA SER A 37 8.52 9.83 13.75
C SER A 37 8.11 10.90 12.73
N ASP A 38 7.81 10.49 11.50
CA ASP A 38 7.41 11.39 10.42
C ASP A 38 5.90 11.63 10.45
N TRP A 39 5.51 12.89 10.48
CA TRP A 39 4.11 13.29 10.59
C TRP A 39 3.33 13.02 9.30
N ASP A 40 4.04 12.94 8.17
CA ASP A 40 3.45 12.67 6.86
C ASP A 40 3.25 11.17 6.59
N LEU A 41 3.98 10.30 7.29
CA LEU A 41 3.95 8.86 7.04
C LEU A 41 2.95 8.20 7.97
N TYR A 42 1.92 7.60 7.37
CA TYR A 42 0.89 6.89 8.09
C TYR A 42 1.28 5.45 8.37
N GLN A 43 1.60 4.70 7.31
CA GLN A 43 1.84 3.26 7.35
C GLN A 43 2.88 2.86 6.31
N LYS A 44 3.55 1.73 6.54
CA LYS A 44 4.37 1.04 5.53
C LYS A 44 3.99 -0.43 5.53
N TRP A 45 3.64 -0.97 4.37
CA TRP A 45 3.30 -2.38 4.22
C TRP A 45 4.28 -3.08 3.31
N GLU A 46 4.75 -4.25 3.72
CA GLU A 46 5.49 -5.16 2.83
C GLU A 46 4.52 -6.20 2.30
N ILE A 47 4.42 -6.30 0.98
CA ILE A 47 3.49 -7.19 0.29
C ILE A 47 4.25 -8.17 -0.61
N ALA A 48 3.86 -9.43 -0.59
CA ALA A 48 4.42 -10.46 -1.46
C ALA A 48 3.36 -11.02 -2.40
N SER A 49 3.76 -11.38 -3.62
CA SER A 49 2.85 -12.15 -4.46
C SER A 49 2.70 -13.57 -3.93
N ALA A 50 1.44 -14.00 -3.79
CA ALA A 50 1.06 -15.33 -3.32
C ALA A 50 0.85 -16.35 -4.46
N ARG A 51 0.84 -15.90 -5.73
CA ARG A 51 0.52 -16.75 -6.89
C ARG A 51 1.63 -16.78 -7.94
N GLU A 52 1.63 -15.81 -8.86
CA GLU A 52 2.64 -15.68 -9.92
C GLU A 52 3.86 -14.95 -9.39
N ASN A 53 5.07 -15.33 -9.81
CA ASN A 53 6.30 -14.74 -9.27
C ASN A 53 6.35 -14.77 -7.73
N LYS A 54 6.02 -15.94 -7.15
CA LYS A 54 6.00 -16.15 -5.70
C LYS A 54 7.33 -15.72 -5.07
N GLY A 55 7.24 -14.84 -4.07
CA GLY A 55 8.42 -14.23 -3.44
C GLY A 55 8.86 -12.90 -4.06
N PHE A 56 8.18 -12.41 -5.09
CA PHE A 56 8.26 -11.00 -5.50
C PHE A 56 7.64 -10.13 -4.42
N VAL A 57 8.45 -9.23 -3.85
CA VAL A 57 8.08 -8.36 -2.73
C VAL A 57 8.13 -6.91 -3.13
N LEU A 58 7.09 -6.17 -2.76
CA LEU A 58 6.98 -4.73 -2.90
C LEU A 58 6.72 -4.09 -1.54
N VAL A 59 7.02 -2.80 -1.44
CA VAL A 59 6.71 -1.98 -0.27
C VAL A 59 5.74 -0.88 -0.67
N LEU A 60 4.64 -0.79 0.07
CA LEU A 60 3.65 0.27 -0.03
C LEU A 60 3.87 1.29 1.09
N TRP A 61 4.12 2.54 0.74
CA TRP A 61 4.28 3.65 1.68
C TRP A 61 3.04 4.54 1.64
N PHE A 62 2.35 4.65 2.78
CA PHE A 62 1.09 5.36 2.91
C PHE A 62 1.33 6.72 3.56
N PHE A 63 0.98 7.81 2.87
CA PHE A 63 1.19 9.16 3.35
C PHE A 63 -0.13 9.88 3.62
N LYS A 64 -0.10 10.73 4.65
CA LYS A 64 -1.12 11.71 5.00
C LYS A 64 -0.74 13.06 4.39
N HIS A 65 -1.50 13.51 3.41
CA HIS A 65 -1.40 14.84 2.85
C HIS A 65 -2.58 15.69 3.33
N GLU A 66 -2.28 16.73 4.12
CA GLU A 66 -3.25 17.70 4.63
C GLU A 66 -4.39 17.12 5.50
N GLY A 67 -4.36 15.81 5.82
CA GLY A 67 -5.36 15.14 6.65
C GLY A 67 -6.75 15.08 6.02
N LYS A 68 -6.83 15.16 4.69
CA LYS A 68 -8.09 15.20 3.94
C LYS A 68 -8.79 13.85 3.91
N PHE A 69 -8.03 12.75 3.88
CA PHE A 69 -8.54 11.39 3.88
C PHE A 69 -8.02 10.59 5.10
N ASP A 70 -8.66 9.46 5.39
CA ASP A 70 -8.48 8.61 6.58
C ASP A 70 -7.10 7.90 6.63
N GLY A 71 -6.05 8.71 6.66
CA GLY A 71 -4.66 8.30 6.73
C GLY A 71 -3.98 7.97 5.41
N MET A 72 -4.73 7.92 4.30
CA MET A 72 -4.26 7.38 3.03
C MET A 72 -4.58 8.36 1.89
N ASP A 73 -3.89 9.49 1.87
CA ASP A 73 -4.03 10.48 0.80
C ASP A 73 -3.14 10.11 -0.41
N ARG A 74 -2.01 9.44 -0.14
CA ARG A 74 -1.08 8.96 -1.17
C ARG A 74 -0.50 7.60 -0.81
N VAL A 75 -0.35 6.72 -1.79
CA VAL A 75 0.38 5.45 -1.65
C VAL A 75 1.49 5.39 -2.68
N ILE A 76 2.71 5.10 -2.24
CA ILE A 76 3.87 4.96 -3.13
C ILE A 76 4.36 3.52 -3.11
N VAL A 77 4.57 2.94 -4.29
CA VAL A 77 5.13 1.60 -4.46
C VAL A 77 6.65 1.70 -4.67
N SER A 78 7.40 0.85 -3.98
CA SER A 78 8.85 0.73 -4.13
C SER A 78 9.30 -0.73 -4.02
N GLY A 79 10.52 -1.01 -4.45
CA GLY A 79 11.14 -2.32 -4.27
C GLY A 79 11.52 -2.58 -2.81
N ILE A 80 11.64 -3.86 -2.44
CA ILE A 80 12.15 -4.22 -1.12
C ILE A 80 13.59 -3.73 -0.94
N GLY A 81 13.86 -3.02 0.17
CA GLY A 81 15.17 -2.45 0.48
C GLY A 81 15.40 -1.04 -0.06
N ASP A 82 14.47 -0.50 -0.84
CA ASP A 82 14.50 0.91 -1.23
C ASP A 82 14.35 1.81 0.01
N LYS A 83 15.04 2.95 -0.01
CA LYS A 83 14.86 3.97 1.03
C LYS A 83 13.43 4.51 0.99
N LYS A 84 12.95 5.03 2.12
CA LYS A 84 11.67 5.74 2.19
C LYS A 84 11.59 6.73 1.01
N PRO A 85 10.64 6.57 0.07
CA PRO A 85 10.47 7.53 -1.01
C PRO A 85 10.01 8.86 -0.42
N SER A 86 10.41 9.96 -1.06
CA SER A 86 9.83 11.25 -0.71
C SER A 86 8.33 11.20 -1.00
N ALA A 87 7.52 11.84 -0.16
CA ALA A 87 6.12 12.05 -0.49
C ALA A 87 5.96 12.80 -1.83
N TYR A 88 7.00 13.44 -2.36
CA TYR A 88 7.05 14.17 -3.63
C TYR A 88 7.83 13.44 -4.75
N ASP A 89 8.20 12.17 -4.56
CA ASP A 89 8.94 11.39 -5.55
C ASP A 89 8.06 10.92 -6.72
N THR A 90 8.67 10.63 -7.87
CA THR A 90 8.00 10.27 -9.15
C THR A 90 7.88 8.76 -9.39
N SER A 91 8.14 7.91 -8.39
CA SER A 91 7.89 6.47 -8.45
C SER A 91 6.41 6.15 -8.71
N THR A 92 6.03 4.89 -8.93
CA THR A 92 4.61 4.51 -9.10
C THR A 92 3.79 4.99 -7.89
N VAL A 93 3.00 6.03 -8.10
CA VAL A 93 2.23 6.74 -7.07
C VAL A 93 0.75 6.56 -7.33
N LEU A 94 0.01 6.24 -6.28
CA LEU A 94 -1.44 6.40 -6.20
C LEU A 94 -1.74 7.66 -5.41
N ASP A 95 -2.24 8.68 -6.08
CA ASP A 95 -2.83 9.85 -5.44
C ASP A 95 -4.32 9.61 -5.25
N LEU A 96 -4.76 9.61 -4.00
CA LEU A 96 -6.16 9.44 -3.64
C LEU A 96 -6.77 10.83 -3.50
N ASP A 97 -7.16 11.42 -4.63
CA ASP A 97 -8.02 12.60 -4.62
C ASP A 97 -9.48 12.17 -4.42
N GLY A 98 -10.17 12.87 -3.53
CA GLY A 98 -11.45 12.46 -2.96
C GLY A 98 -12.54 12.33 -4.02
N ASN A 99 -13.40 11.32 -3.82
CA ASN A 99 -14.58 10.92 -4.60
C ASN A 99 -14.40 9.79 -5.63
N GLN A 100 -13.18 9.29 -5.88
CA GLN A 100 -12.95 8.20 -6.84
C GLN A 100 -12.14 7.02 -6.28
N PHE A 101 -12.15 6.84 -4.96
CA PHE A 101 -11.34 5.85 -4.25
C PHE A 101 -11.35 4.46 -4.91
N ASP A 102 -12.54 3.89 -5.16
CA ASP A 102 -12.65 2.53 -5.68
C ASP A 102 -12.05 2.41 -7.10
N LYS A 103 -12.29 3.39 -7.98
CA LYS A 103 -11.73 3.40 -9.34
C LYS A 103 -10.19 3.56 -9.34
N LEU A 104 -9.69 4.41 -8.45
CA LEU A 104 -8.25 4.62 -8.27
C LEU A 104 -7.59 3.36 -7.70
N LEU A 105 -8.26 2.68 -6.77
CA LEU A 105 -7.80 1.41 -6.22
C LEU A 105 -7.74 0.32 -7.30
N ASP A 106 -8.75 0.19 -8.16
CA ASP A 106 -8.70 -0.76 -9.29
C ASP A 106 -7.50 -0.48 -10.21
N THR A 107 -7.32 0.79 -10.61
CA THR A 107 -6.21 1.22 -11.46
C THR A 107 -4.85 0.94 -10.81
N PHE A 108 -4.76 1.14 -9.51
CA PHE A 108 -3.56 0.84 -8.73
C PHE A 108 -3.24 -0.66 -8.70
N MET A 109 -4.26 -1.50 -8.53
CA MET A 109 -4.09 -2.95 -8.53
C MET A 109 -3.63 -3.48 -9.89
N ASP A 110 -4.14 -2.90 -10.98
CA ASP A 110 -3.67 -3.20 -12.34
C ASP A 110 -2.20 -2.80 -12.54
N ALA A 111 -1.78 -1.66 -11.98
CA ALA A 111 -0.38 -1.24 -12.00
C ALA A 111 0.52 -2.20 -11.20
N LEU A 112 0.12 -2.61 -9.99
CA LEU A 112 0.83 -3.62 -9.20
C LEU A 112 0.95 -4.96 -9.95
N HIS A 113 -0.12 -5.37 -10.62
CA HIS A 113 -0.11 -6.60 -11.41
C HIS A 113 0.85 -6.49 -12.60
N SER A 114 0.88 -5.34 -13.28
CA SER A 114 1.80 -5.07 -14.39
C SER A 114 3.26 -5.12 -13.93
N LEU A 115 3.57 -4.52 -12.77
CA LEU A 115 4.91 -4.61 -12.15
C LEU A 115 5.30 -6.06 -11.86
N ARG A 116 4.35 -6.86 -11.34
CA ARG A 116 4.56 -8.28 -11.09
C ARG A 116 4.87 -9.06 -12.36
N ILE A 117 4.24 -8.76 -13.50
CA ILE A 117 4.48 -9.49 -14.77
C ILE A 117 5.83 -9.10 -15.39
N ALA A 118 6.26 -7.85 -15.21
CA ALA A 118 7.50 -7.33 -15.82
C ALA A 118 8.79 -7.81 -15.13
N SER A 119 8.70 -8.32 -13.90
CA SER A 119 9.82 -8.88 -13.11
C SER A 119 10.07 -10.35 -13.42
#